data_AF-A0A087QM56-F1
#
_entry.id   AF-A0A087QM56-F1
#
_cell.length_a   1.000
_cell.length_b   1.000
_cell.length_c   1.000
_cell.angle_alpha   90.00
_cell.angle_beta   90.00
_cell.angle_gamma   90.00
#
_symmetry.space_group_name_H-M   'P 1'
#
loop_
_entity.id
_entity.type
_entity.pdbx_description
1 polymer ?
#
loop_
_entity_poly.entity_id
_entity_poly.type
_entity_poly.pdbx_seq_one_letter_code
_entity_poly.pdbx_strand_id
1 'polypeptide(L)' 'NSFKLKKGRFRLDIRKKFFTMRVVRHWHKLPKEAVDAPSLEVFKIRLDGALCNLV' A
#
# COMPACT_ATOMS: atom_id res chain seq x y z
N ASN A 1 -5.91 -25.51 -16.47
CA ASN A 1 -6.00 -24.05 -16.21
C ASN A 1 -5.63 -23.61 -14.79
N SER A 2 -5.35 -24.51 -13.85
CA SER A 2 -4.99 -24.20 -12.45
C SER A 2 -3.55 -23.68 -12.25
N PHE A 3 -2.60 -24.06 -13.11
CA PHE A 3 -1.18 -23.66 -12.99
C PHE A 3 -0.94 -22.18 -13.34
N LYS A 4 -1.67 -21.64 -14.31
CA LYS A 4 -1.59 -20.21 -14.71
C LYS A 4 -2.10 -19.27 -13.60
N LEU A 5 -3.13 -19.66 -12.85
CA LEU A 5 -3.67 -18.89 -11.73
C LEU A 5 -2.70 -18.84 -10.53
N LYS A 6 -2.02 -19.95 -10.21
CA LYS A 6 -0.99 -19.96 -9.16
C LYS A 6 0.20 -19.06 -9.51
N LYS A 7 0.66 -19.07 -10.78
CA LYS A 7 1.72 -18.17 -11.26
C LYS A 7 1.31 -16.69 -11.24
N GLY A 8 0.05 -16.39 -11.56
CA GLY A 8 -0.52 -15.04 -11.48
C GLY A 8 -0.61 -14.51 -10.05
N ARG A 9 -1.10 -15.33 -9.11
CA ARG A 9 -1.12 -15.00 -7.67
C ARG A 9 0.28 -14.77 -7.12
N PHE A 10 1.23 -15.63 -7.48
CA PHE A 10 2.63 -15.47 -7.10
C PHE A 10 3.24 -14.16 -7.59
N ARG A 11 2.99 -13.77 -8.86
CA ARG A 11 3.41 -12.46 -9.38
C ARG A 11 2.76 -11.29 -8.63
N LEU A 12 1.48 -11.42 -8.29
CA LEU A 12 0.74 -10.40 -7.53
C LEU A 12 1.29 -10.24 -6.12
N ASP A 13 1.56 -11.34 -5.41
CA ASP A 13 2.11 -11.30 -4.05
C ASP A 13 3.52 -10.72 -4.01
N ILE A 14 4.36 -11.06 -4.99
CA ILE A 14 5.68 -10.43 -5.14
C ILE A 14 5.52 -8.92 -5.37
N ARG A 15 4.63 -8.52 -6.28
CA ARG A 15 4.41 -7.09 -6.59
C ARG A 15 3.87 -6.33 -5.38
N LYS A 16 2.95 -6.91 -4.60
CA LYS A 16 2.47 -6.34 -3.34
C LYS A 16 3.61 -6.14 -2.35
N LYS A 17 4.38 -7.19 -2.04
CA LYS A 17 5.52 -7.11 -1.11
C LYS A 17 6.55 -6.06 -1.54
N PHE A 18 6.88 -6.02 -2.83
CA PHE A 18 7.86 -5.08 -3.37
C PHE A 18 7.35 -3.63 -3.35
N PHE A 19 6.05 -3.43 -3.61
CA PHE A 19 5.42 -2.12 -3.51
C PHE A 19 5.44 -1.61 -2.07
N THR A 20 5.06 -2.44 -1.10
CA THR A 20 5.11 -2.07 0.33
C THR A 20 6.53 -1.69 0.75
N MET A 21 7.55 -2.49 0.41
CA MET A 21 8.95 -2.16 0.72
C MET A 21 9.41 -0.85 0.06
N ARG A 22 9.02 -0.60 -1.19
CA ARG A 22 9.36 0.66 -1.88
C ARG A 22 8.73 1.86 -1.20
N VAL A 23 7.44 1.78 -0.87
CA VAL A 23 6.69 2.86 -0.22
C VAL A 23 7.29 3.15 1.15
N VAL A 24 7.55 2.13 1.98
CA VAL A 24 8.16 2.31 3.32
C VAL A 24 9.56 2.94 3.20
N ARG A 25 10.39 2.48 2.27
CA ARG A 25 11.75 3.04 2.06
C ARG A 25 11.70 4.51 1.58
N HIS A 26 10.70 4.87 0.79
CA HIS A 26 10.53 6.26 0.33
C HIS A 26 9.88 7.13 1.39
N TRP A 27 9.09 6.57 2.30
CA TRP A 27 8.47 7.29 3.40
C TRP A 27 9.50 8.00 4.29
N HIS A 28 10.61 7.33 4.60
CA HIS A 28 11.73 7.94 5.36
C HIS A 28 12.46 9.06 4.60
N LYS A 29 12.22 9.20 3.30
CA LYS A 29 12.83 10.22 2.43
C LYS A 29 11.86 11.34 2.03
N LEU A 30 10.58 11.23 2.40
CA LEU A 30 9.60 12.28 2.12
C LEU A 30 9.78 13.42 3.14
N PRO A 31 9.77 14.69 2.68
CA PRO A 31 9.79 15.83 3.59
C PRO A 31 8.52 15.81 4.46
N LYS A 32 8.66 16.23 5.73
CA LYS A 32 7.56 16.21 6.71
C LYS A 32 6.32 16.95 6.19
N GLU A 33 6.51 18.02 5.44
CA GLU A 33 5.45 18.82 4.84
C GLU A 33 4.62 18.03 3.82
N ALA A 34 5.24 17.08 3.09
CA ALA A 34 4.52 16.18 2.19
C ALA A 34 3.82 15.04 2.94
N VAL A 35 4.26 14.75 4.17
CA VAL A 35 3.67 13.73 5.06
C VAL A 35 2.54 14.31 5.93
N ASP A 36 2.59 15.61 6.25
CA ASP A 36 1.62 16.33 7.08
C ASP A 36 0.68 17.22 6.23
N ALA A 37 0.67 17.03 4.92
CA ALA A 37 -0.27 17.72 4.04
C ALA A 37 -1.72 17.37 4.42
N PRO A 38 -2.64 18.35 4.47
CA PRO A 38 -4.05 18.11 4.83
C PRO A 38 -4.73 17.03 3.97
N SER A 39 -4.31 16.89 2.71
CA SER A 39 -4.79 15.85 1.79
C SER A 39 -4.38 14.44 2.22
N LEU A 40 -3.22 14.26 2.86
CA LEU A 40 -2.74 12.97 3.35
C LEU A 40 -3.46 12.56 4.64
N GLU A 41 -3.78 13.51 5.52
CA GLU A 41 -4.54 13.25 6.73
C GLU A 41 -5.96 12.77 6.40
N VAL A 42 -6.63 13.44 5.46
CA VAL A 42 -7.91 12.99 4.89
C VAL A 42 -7.77 11.62 4.22
N PHE A 43 -6.66 11.38 3.50
CA PHE A 43 -6.40 10.08 2.88
C PHE A 43 -6.21 8.96 3.92
N LYS A 44 -5.49 9.21 5.02
CA LYS A 44 -5.32 8.28 6.14
C LYS A 44 -6.65 7.95 6.80
N ILE A 45 -7.50 8.96 7.07
CA ILE A 45 -8.84 8.74 7.66
C ILE A 45 -9.70 7.86 6.75
N ARG A 46 -9.69 8.11 5.43
CA ARG A 46 -10.45 7.30 4.46
C ARG A 46 -9.90 5.88 4.36
N LEU A 47 -8.57 5.70 4.45
CA LEU A 47 -7.94 4.38 4.47
C LEU A 47 -8.27 3.61 5.74
N ASP A 48 -8.18 4.26 6.90
CA ASP A 48 -8.47 3.65 8.19
C ASP A 48 -9.93 3.19 8.27
N GLY A 49 -10.87 4.05 7.86
CA GLY A 49 -12.27 3.67 7.72
C GLY A 49 -12.50 2.51 6.74
N ALA A 50 -11.78 2.47 5.62
CA ALA A 50 -11.89 1.36 4.67
C ALA A 50 -11.29 0.04 5.21
N LEU A 51 -10.23 0.11 6.01
CA LEU A 51 -9.57 -1.05 6.62
C LEU A 51 -10.38 -1.59 7.82
N CYS A 52 -11.01 -0.73 8.61
CA CYS A 52 -11.93 -1.14 9.68
C CYS A 52 -13.14 -1.91 9.14
N ASN A 53 -13.58 -1.62 7.91
CA ASN A 53 -14.68 -2.33 7.25
C ASN A 53 -14.27 -3.69 6.64
N LEU A 54 -13.01 -4.11 6.78
CA LEU A 54 -12.50 -5.40 6.29
C LEU A 54 -12.48 -6.49 7.39
N VAL A 55 -12.98 -6.20 8.59
CA VAL A 55 -13.15 -7.17 9.71
C VAL A 55 -14.52 -7.83 9.64
#